data_AF-A0A1A7YEH1-F1
#
_entry.id   AF-A0A1A7YEH1-F1
#
_cell.length_a   1.000
_cell.length_b   1.000
_cell.length_c   1.000
_cell.angle_alpha   90.00
_cell.angle_beta   90.00
_cell.angle_gamma   90.00
#
_symmetry.space_group_name_H-M   'P 1'
#
loop_
_entity.id
_entity.type
_entity.pdbx_description
1 polymer ?
#
loop_
_entity_poly.entity_id
_entity_poly.type
_entity_poly.pdbx_seq_one_letter_code
_entity_poly.pdbx_strand_id
1 'polypeptide(L)'
;MATASEEPSGIQDASGNRKNAAAEVPSIGMSQAMKKTIGHRGIDPTGETTYKKTTSSALKGAIQLGITHTVGSLSQKPERDVLLQDFEVVESIFFPNEGSNLTPAHHYGDFRFKTYAPVAFRYFREMFGIRPDDYMYSLCNESLIELSNSGASGSLFYLSSDDEFIIKTVQHKEA
;
A
#
# COMPACT_ATOMS: atom_id res chain seq x y z
N MET A 1 69.03 20.45 -31.49
CA MET A 1 70.33 20.77 -30.85
C MET A 1 70.02 21.08 -29.40
N ALA A 2 70.18 20.16 -28.43
CA ALA A 2 71.45 19.77 -27.78
C ALA A 2 72.14 21.01 -27.18
N THR A 3 72.37 21.19 -25.87
CA THR A 3 72.98 20.37 -24.78
C THR A 3 72.62 21.04 -23.42
N ALA A 4 72.38 20.41 -22.24
CA ALA A 4 73.30 19.69 -21.31
C ALA A 4 74.56 20.51 -20.94
N SER A 5 75.06 20.76 -19.71
CA SER A 5 74.81 20.35 -18.31
C SER A 5 75.66 21.26 -17.38
N GLU A 6 75.37 21.36 -16.06
CA GLU A 6 76.38 21.28 -14.95
C GLU A 6 75.72 21.29 -13.55
N GLU A 7 76.26 20.43 -12.67
CA GLU A 7 75.94 20.11 -11.25
C GLU A 7 77.25 20.30 -10.41
N PRO A 8 77.41 19.99 -9.09
CA PRO A 8 76.48 19.72 -7.96
C PRO A 8 76.96 20.31 -6.59
N SER A 9 76.24 20.02 -5.49
CA SER A 9 76.79 19.37 -4.26
C SER A 9 75.66 19.12 -3.26
N GLY A 10 75.30 17.86 -3.01
CA GLY A 10 75.67 17.10 -1.79
C GLY A 10 74.65 17.36 -0.67
N ILE A 11 73.96 16.39 -0.07
CA ILE A 11 74.42 15.11 0.49
C ILE A 11 73.20 14.16 0.55
N GLN A 12 73.42 12.91 0.14
CA GLN A 12 72.54 11.77 0.39
C GLN A 12 72.83 11.23 1.79
N ASP A 13 71.81 10.78 2.50
CA ASP A 13 71.93 9.49 3.17
C ASP A 13 70.61 8.73 3.19
N ALA A 14 70.74 7.47 2.83
CA ALA A 14 69.69 6.49 2.62
C ALA A 14 69.25 5.85 3.94
N SER A 15 68.03 5.32 3.98
CA SER A 15 67.79 3.87 4.09
C SER A 15 66.44 3.53 4.73
N GLY A 16 65.78 2.52 4.14
CA GLY A 16 65.26 1.43 4.97
C GLY A 16 63.75 1.35 5.16
N ASN A 17 63.03 1.05 4.08
CA ASN A 17 61.70 0.45 4.13
C ASN A 17 61.76 -0.89 4.91
N ARG A 18 60.97 -1.05 5.98
CA ARG A 18 60.66 -2.36 6.58
C ARG A 18 59.15 -2.61 6.54
N LYS A 19 58.79 -3.68 5.83
CA LYS A 19 57.49 -4.36 5.88
C LYS A 19 57.33 -5.08 7.22
N ASN A 20 56.11 -5.15 7.74
CA ASN A 20 55.50 -6.24 8.54
C ASN A 20 54.02 -5.85 8.77
N ALA A 21 53.06 -6.53 8.14
CA ALA A 21 52.38 -7.74 8.59
C ALA A 21 51.11 -7.42 9.41
N ALA A 22 50.04 -8.15 9.07
CA ALA A 22 48.62 -7.88 9.32
C ALA A 22 48.15 -7.94 10.78
N ALA A 23 47.07 -7.22 11.07
CA ALA A 23 45.99 -7.65 11.96
C ALA A 23 44.70 -6.87 11.64
N GLU A 24 43.66 -7.59 11.24
CA GLU A 24 42.28 -7.14 11.06
C GLU A 24 41.63 -6.73 12.39
N VAL A 25 40.83 -5.67 12.40
CA VAL A 25 39.65 -5.53 13.29
C VAL A 25 38.54 -4.80 12.51
N PRO A 26 37.27 -5.27 12.55
CA PRO A 26 36.30 -5.00 11.50
C PRO A 26 35.48 -3.73 11.72
N SER A 27 35.08 -3.16 10.58
CA SER A 27 34.10 -2.10 10.41
C SER A 27 32.76 -2.47 11.07
N ILE A 28 32.30 -1.63 12.01
CA ILE A 28 30.94 -1.66 12.53
C ILE A 28 30.03 -1.14 11.41
N GLY A 29 29.65 -2.04 10.51
CA GLY A 29 28.55 -1.82 9.58
C GLY A 29 27.26 -1.74 10.39
N MET A 30 26.60 -0.59 10.35
CA MET A 30 25.21 -0.49 10.78
C MET A 30 24.41 -1.50 9.95
N SER A 31 23.90 -2.53 10.61
CA SER A 31 23.06 -3.55 10.01
C SER A 31 21.78 -2.88 9.50
N GLN A 32 21.70 -2.69 8.19
CA GLN A 32 20.41 -2.53 7.52
C GLN A 32 19.64 -3.82 7.80
N ALA A 33 18.71 -3.76 8.76
CA ALA A 33 17.72 -4.80 8.97
C ALA A 33 17.08 -5.09 7.62
N MET A 34 17.33 -6.29 7.09
CA MET A 34 16.79 -6.75 5.82
C MET A 34 15.27 -6.59 5.87
N LYS A 35 14.77 -5.55 5.20
CA LYS A 35 13.35 -5.34 5.00
C LYS A 35 12.88 -6.48 4.11
N LYS A 36 12.32 -7.54 4.70
CA LYS A 36 11.77 -8.66 3.94
C LYS A 36 10.57 -8.12 3.14
N THR A 37 10.71 -8.10 1.82
CA THR A 37 9.68 -7.63 0.90
C THR A 37 9.16 -8.82 0.08
N ILE A 38 7.84 -8.87 -0.11
CA ILE A 38 7.19 -9.80 -1.04
C ILE A 38 6.66 -8.96 -2.21
N GLY A 39 7.39 -8.89 -3.32
CA GLY A 39 7.08 -7.98 -4.42
C GLY A 39 7.08 -6.51 -3.99
N HIS A 40 6.02 -5.76 -4.28
CA HIS A 40 5.82 -4.37 -3.81
C HIS A 40 5.38 -4.26 -2.34
N ARG A 41 5.23 -5.39 -1.63
CA ARG A 41 4.77 -5.43 -0.23
C ARG A 41 5.97 -5.36 0.71
N GLY A 42 5.93 -4.46 1.69
CA GLY A 42 6.86 -4.47 2.82
C GLY A 42 6.29 -5.30 3.95
N ILE A 43 7.13 -5.97 4.73
CA ILE A 43 6.74 -6.53 6.02
C ILE A 43 7.14 -5.53 7.10
N ASP A 44 6.22 -5.17 7.98
CA ASP A 44 6.50 -4.29 9.12
C ASP A 44 7.26 -5.06 10.23
N PRO A 45 7.72 -4.38 11.30
CA PRO A 45 8.40 -5.04 12.42
C PRO A 45 7.54 -6.09 13.16
N THR A 46 6.22 -6.07 12.99
CA THR A 46 5.28 -7.01 13.63
C THR A 46 5.02 -8.25 12.78
N GLY A 47 5.49 -8.27 11.53
CA GLY A 47 5.25 -9.35 10.57
C GLY A 47 4.06 -9.11 9.65
N GLU A 48 3.40 -7.96 9.75
CA GLU A 48 2.24 -7.60 8.94
C GLU A 48 2.64 -7.09 7.56
N THR A 49 1.87 -7.47 6.54
CA THR A 49 2.02 -6.95 5.19
C THR A 49 1.61 -5.47 5.13
N THR A 50 2.38 -4.69 4.39
CA THR A 50 2.13 -3.26 4.16
C THR A 50 2.08 -2.96 2.68
N TYR A 51 1.18 -2.05 2.30
CA TYR A 51 1.06 -1.50 0.96
C TYR A 51 1.05 0.02 1.04
N LYS A 52 2.00 0.65 0.32
CA LYS A 52 2.19 2.12 0.35
C LYS A 52 2.22 2.71 1.78
N LYS A 53 2.85 1.99 2.73
CA LYS A 53 2.97 2.32 4.16
C LYS A 53 1.69 2.15 4.99
N THR A 54 0.59 1.69 4.41
CA THR A 54 -0.61 1.29 5.13
C THR A 54 -0.53 -0.20 5.43
N THR A 55 -0.85 -0.60 6.66
CA THR A 55 -0.91 -2.01 7.02
C THR A 55 -2.11 -2.70 6.38
N SER A 56 -2.03 -3.99 6.12
CA SER A 56 -3.10 -4.73 5.45
C SER A 56 -4.39 -4.73 6.28
N SER A 57 -4.29 -4.89 7.61
CA SER A 57 -5.40 -4.76 8.56
C SER A 57 -6.09 -3.41 8.47
N ALA A 58 -5.32 -2.32 8.42
CA ALA A 58 -5.87 -0.97 8.29
C ALA A 58 -6.56 -0.78 6.93
N LEU A 59 -5.98 -1.32 5.86
CA LEU A 59 -6.60 -1.24 4.53
C LEU A 59 -7.91 -2.04 4.47
N LYS A 60 -7.93 -3.27 4.98
CA LYS A 60 -9.15 -4.09 5.07
C LYS A 60 -10.24 -3.39 5.87
N GLY A 61 -9.92 -2.89 7.06
CA GLY A 61 -10.88 -2.19 7.90
C GLY A 61 -11.42 -0.92 7.26
N ALA A 62 -10.57 -0.13 6.60
CA ALA A 62 -11.00 1.07 5.87
C ALA A 62 -11.93 0.73 4.70
N ILE A 63 -11.68 -0.37 3.98
CA ILE A 63 -12.57 -0.87 2.91
C ILE A 63 -13.94 -1.23 3.49
N GLN A 64 -13.98 -2.00 4.58
CA GLN A 64 -15.23 -2.47 5.19
C GLN A 64 -16.07 -1.31 5.77
N LEU A 65 -15.43 -0.37 6.45
CA LEU A 65 -16.08 0.85 6.94
C LEU A 65 -16.66 1.69 5.79
N GLY A 66 -15.88 1.89 4.73
CA GLY A 66 -16.29 2.67 3.56
C GLY A 66 -17.47 2.04 2.80
N ILE A 67 -17.44 0.72 2.59
CA ILE A 67 -18.54 -0.01 1.94
C ILE A 67 -19.80 0.04 2.80
N THR A 68 -19.69 -0.26 4.10
CA THR A 68 -20.82 -0.22 5.05
C THR A 68 -21.51 1.15 5.02
N HIS A 69 -20.74 2.23 5.13
CA HIS A 69 -21.27 3.58 5.08
C HIS A 69 -21.95 3.88 3.73
N THR A 70 -21.27 3.58 2.62
CA THR A 70 -21.75 3.91 1.27
C THR A 70 -23.03 3.16 0.94
N VAL A 71 -23.07 1.84 1.14
CA VAL A 71 -24.24 1.02 0.83
C VAL A 71 -25.38 1.35 1.77
N GLY A 72 -25.12 1.48 3.08
CA GLY A 72 -26.13 1.87 4.06
C GLY A 72 -26.75 3.25 3.77
N SER A 73 -25.93 4.24 3.39
CA SER A 73 -26.40 5.57 3.01
C SER A 73 -27.20 5.55 1.71
N LEU A 74 -26.81 4.72 0.75
CA LEU A 74 -27.49 4.61 -0.55
C LEU A 74 -28.85 3.91 -0.44
N SER A 75 -29.02 2.99 0.52
CA SER A 75 -30.31 2.36 0.81
C SER A 75 -31.37 3.33 1.35
N GLN A 76 -30.95 4.50 1.88
CA GLN A 76 -31.88 5.56 2.29
C GLN A 76 -32.28 6.50 1.14
N LYS A 77 -31.59 6.42 -0.01
CA LYS A 77 -31.92 7.21 -1.20
C LYS A 77 -32.94 6.43 -2.04
N PRO A 78 -33.98 7.08 -2.58
CA PRO A 78 -34.97 6.40 -3.40
C PRO A 78 -34.32 5.71 -4.61
N GLU A 79 -34.93 4.60 -5.00
CA GLU A 79 -34.56 3.92 -6.24
C GLU A 79 -35.00 4.77 -7.44
N ARG A 80 -34.13 4.79 -8.44
CA ARG A 80 -34.35 5.48 -9.72
C ARG A 80 -33.44 4.87 -10.78
N ASP A 81 -33.82 5.07 -12.03
CA ASP A 81 -33.01 4.67 -13.18
C ASP A 81 -31.65 5.38 -13.19
N VAL A 82 -30.66 4.69 -13.76
CA VAL A 82 -29.31 5.22 -13.97
C VAL A 82 -29.33 6.19 -15.15
N LEU A 83 -28.75 7.37 -14.94
CA LEU A 83 -28.54 8.39 -15.98
C LEU A 83 -27.08 8.43 -16.40
N LEU A 84 -26.78 8.95 -17.59
CA LEU A 84 -25.40 9.06 -18.08
C LEU A 84 -24.49 9.86 -17.13
N GLN A 85 -25.05 10.86 -16.45
CA GLN A 85 -24.33 11.67 -15.47
C GLN A 85 -23.88 10.88 -14.24
N ASP A 86 -24.57 9.78 -13.89
CA ASP A 86 -24.24 8.97 -12.71
C ASP A 86 -22.89 8.28 -12.82
N PHE A 87 -22.38 8.07 -14.04
CA PHE A 87 -21.09 7.45 -14.29
C PHE A 87 -19.90 8.37 -13.95
N GLU A 88 -20.11 9.68 -13.88
CA GLU A 88 -19.08 10.66 -13.55
C GLU A 88 -19.07 11.05 -12.06
N VAL A 89 -20.07 10.60 -11.31
CA VAL A 89 -20.22 10.95 -9.89
C VAL A 89 -19.14 10.29 -9.05
N VAL A 90 -18.47 11.08 -8.21
CA VAL A 90 -17.56 10.59 -7.17
C VAL A 90 -17.98 11.18 -5.83
N GLU A 91 -18.50 10.33 -4.94
CA GLU A 91 -18.80 10.71 -3.57
C GLU A 91 -17.55 10.51 -2.70
N SER A 92 -17.26 11.46 -1.80
CA SER A 92 -16.12 11.39 -0.91
C SER A 92 -16.52 11.68 0.52
N ILE A 93 -16.18 10.77 1.43
CA ILE A 93 -16.43 10.92 2.85
C ILE A 93 -15.13 10.75 3.65
N PHE A 94 -15.03 11.50 4.74
CA PHE A 94 -13.89 11.46 5.65
C PHE A 94 -14.23 10.62 6.89
N PHE A 95 -13.31 9.74 7.26
CA PHE A 95 -13.34 8.86 8.42
C PHE A 95 -12.20 9.26 9.36
N PRO A 96 -12.43 10.20 10.30
CA PRO A 96 -11.49 10.48 11.38
C PRO A 96 -11.49 9.32 12.39
N ASN A 97 -10.31 8.99 12.93
CA ASN A 97 -10.13 7.97 13.96
C ASN A 97 -11.05 8.19 15.17
N GLU A 98 -11.20 9.43 15.62
CA GLU A 98 -12.07 9.84 16.72
C GLU A 98 -13.58 9.77 16.40
N GLY A 99 -13.95 9.52 15.14
CA GLY A 99 -15.33 9.54 14.66
C GLY A 99 -15.87 10.94 14.39
N SER A 100 -17.08 10.99 13.84
CA SER A 100 -17.79 12.24 13.52
C SER A 100 -19.30 12.05 13.66
N ASN A 101 -20.08 13.10 13.38
CA ASN A 101 -21.54 12.98 13.29
C ASN A 101 -22.02 12.12 12.10
N LEU A 102 -21.14 11.82 11.15
CA LEU A 102 -21.46 11.06 9.93
C LEU A 102 -20.83 9.66 9.91
N THR A 103 -19.68 9.48 10.58
CA THR A 103 -18.89 8.25 10.53
C THR A 103 -18.52 7.79 11.93
N PRO A 104 -18.57 6.48 12.23
CA PRO A 104 -18.21 5.98 13.55
C PRO A 104 -16.71 6.16 13.82
N ALA A 105 -16.34 6.20 15.10
CA ALA A 105 -14.96 6.12 15.54
C ALA A 105 -14.36 4.74 15.23
N HIS A 106 -13.05 4.68 15.01
CA HIS A 106 -12.33 3.45 14.66
C HIS A 106 -10.86 3.50 15.05
N HIS A 107 -10.21 2.33 15.16
CA HIS A 107 -8.81 2.25 15.61
C HIS A 107 -7.77 2.49 14.50
N TYR A 108 -8.19 2.57 13.23
CA TYR A 108 -7.31 2.90 12.10
C TYR A 108 -7.01 4.39 12.04
N GLY A 109 -5.89 4.79 11.43
CA GLY A 109 -5.61 6.21 11.19
C GLY A 109 -6.66 6.87 10.29
N ASP A 110 -6.72 8.20 10.31
CA ASP A 110 -7.66 8.98 9.51
C ASP A 110 -7.56 8.65 8.02
N PHE A 111 -8.70 8.48 7.37
CA PHE A 111 -8.74 8.22 5.93
C PHE A 111 -9.94 8.87 5.25
N ARG A 112 -9.85 8.98 3.92
CA ARG A 112 -10.96 9.44 3.07
C ARG A 112 -11.35 8.32 2.13
N PHE A 113 -12.61 7.94 2.16
CA PHE A 113 -13.18 6.95 1.26
C PHE A 113 -13.81 7.66 0.06
N LYS A 114 -13.58 7.14 -1.15
CA LYS A 114 -14.18 7.63 -2.38
C LYS A 114 -14.97 6.52 -3.04
N THR A 115 -16.23 6.80 -3.36
CA THR A 115 -17.11 5.90 -4.09
C THR A 115 -17.36 6.49 -5.47
N TYR A 116 -17.00 5.73 -6.50
CA TYR A 116 -17.21 6.11 -7.90
C TYR A 116 -18.53 5.52 -8.38
N ALA A 117 -19.31 6.32 -9.12
CA ALA A 117 -20.59 5.97 -9.72
C ALA A 117 -21.54 5.14 -8.81
N PRO A 118 -21.85 5.60 -7.58
CA PRO A 118 -22.58 4.81 -6.57
C PRO A 118 -23.93 4.28 -7.08
N VAL A 119 -24.67 5.10 -7.85
CA VAL A 119 -25.97 4.72 -8.40
C VAL A 119 -25.81 3.65 -9.50
N ALA A 120 -24.81 3.78 -10.38
CA ALA A 120 -24.52 2.78 -11.40
C ALA A 120 -24.11 1.43 -10.79
N PHE A 121 -23.26 1.43 -9.75
CA PHE A 121 -22.89 0.18 -9.06
C PHE A 121 -24.01 -0.40 -8.19
N ARG A 122 -25.00 0.38 -7.76
CA ARG A 122 -26.26 -0.18 -7.21
C ARG A 122 -27.02 -0.95 -8.30
N TYR A 123 -27.21 -0.32 -9.46
CA TYR A 123 -27.88 -0.95 -10.59
C TYR A 123 -27.15 -2.21 -11.09
N PHE A 124 -25.83 -2.19 -11.22
CA PHE A 124 -25.08 -3.38 -11.63
C PHE A 124 -25.22 -4.54 -10.64
N ARG A 125 -25.17 -4.27 -9.33
CA ARG A 125 -25.41 -5.31 -8.30
C ARG A 125 -26.80 -5.93 -8.45
N GLU A 126 -27.83 -5.12 -8.65
CA GLU A 126 -29.19 -5.58 -8.88
C GLU A 126 -29.29 -6.46 -10.14
N MET A 127 -28.68 -6.04 -11.26
CA MET A 127 -28.63 -6.81 -12.50
C MET A 127 -27.92 -8.17 -12.34
N PHE A 128 -26.96 -8.26 -11.41
CA PHE A 128 -26.29 -9.52 -11.06
C PHE A 128 -26.99 -10.31 -9.93
N GLY A 129 -28.15 -9.85 -9.45
CA GLY A 129 -28.90 -10.51 -8.38
C GLY A 129 -28.25 -10.39 -7.00
N ILE A 130 -27.34 -9.44 -6.80
CA ILE A 130 -26.62 -9.22 -5.54
C ILE A 130 -27.43 -8.26 -4.67
N ARG A 131 -28.08 -8.79 -3.62
CA ARG A 131 -28.84 -7.96 -2.67
C ARG A 131 -27.87 -7.12 -1.81
N PRO A 132 -28.27 -5.90 -1.40
CA PRO A 132 -27.40 -5.01 -0.63
C PRO A 132 -27.00 -5.61 0.73
N ASP A 133 -27.91 -6.32 1.40
CA ASP A 133 -27.66 -6.97 2.69
C ASP A 133 -26.61 -8.08 2.55
N ASP A 134 -26.77 -8.92 1.52
CA ASP A 134 -25.86 -10.04 1.25
C ASP A 134 -24.46 -9.50 0.89
N TYR A 135 -24.39 -8.47 0.03
CA TYR A 135 -23.14 -7.78 -0.30
C TYR A 135 -22.42 -7.21 0.92
N MET A 136 -23.16 -6.57 1.83
CA MET A 136 -22.61 -6.02 3.07
C MET A 136 -22.16 -7.14 4.02
N TYR A 137 -22.93 -8.21 4.14
CA TYR A 137 -22.60 -9.34 5.00
C TYR A 137 -21.29 -10.00 4.55
N SER A 138 -21.18 -10.37 3.27
CA SER A 138 -20.00 -11.03 2.70
C SER A 138 -18.73 -10.19 2.80
N LEU A 139 -18.82 -8.88 2.55
CA LEU A 139 -17.63 -8.02 2.50
C LEU A 139 -17.26 -7.36 3.82
N CYS A 140 -18.23 -7.06 4.68
CA CYS A 140 -18.02 -6.19 5.84
C CYS A 140 -18.21 -6.87 7.20
N ASN A 141 -18.87 -8.03 7.27
CA ASN A 141 -19.15 -8.69 8.55
C ASN A 141 -18.03 -9.63 8.99
N GLU A 142 -17.28 -10.23 8.06
CA GLU A 142 -16.15 -11.11 8.34
C GLU A 142 -14.82 -10.54 7.82
N SER A 143 -13.70 -11.06 8.33
CA SER A 143 -12.37 -10.55 7.96
C SER A 143 -12.00 -10.96 6.53
N LEU A 144 -11.64 -9.98 5.70
CA LEU A 144 -11.16 -10.23 4.34
C LEU A 144 -9.87 -11.06 4.32
N ILE A 145 -9.84 -12.11 3.50
CA ILE A 145 -8.68 -13.00 3.33
C ILE A 145 -7.72 -12.35 2.34
N GLU A 146 -6.47 -12.07 2.74
CA GLU A 146 -5.46 -11.53 1.80
C GLU A 146 -4.82 -12.66 1.02
N LEU A 147 -4.79 -12.53 -0.31
CA LEU A 147 -4.08 -13.47 -1.16
C LEU A 147 -2.62 -13.02 -1.35
N SER A 148 -1.69 -13.93 -1.09
CA SER A 148 -0.24 -13.73 -1.25
C SER A 148 0.18 -13.56 -2.72
N ASN A 149 -0.64 -14.04 -3.65
CA ASN A 149 -0.35 -14.02 -5.08
C ASN A 149 -0.73 -12.66 -5.69
N SER A 150 0.10 -11.64 -5.51
CA SER A 150 0.09 -10.52 -6.46
C SER A 150 0.56 -11.08 -7.80
N GLY A 151 -0.34 -11.25 -8.77
CA GLY A 151 0.06 -11.58 -10.14
C GLY A 151 1.08 -10.57 -10.70
N ALA A 152 1.50 -10.73 -11.96
CA ALA A 152 2.56 -9.92 -12.59
C ALA A 152 2.38 -8.38 -12.48
N SER A 153 1.18 -7.88 -12.20
CA SER A 153 0.85 -6.46 -12.03
C SER A 153 1.21 -5.87 -10.65
N GLY A 154 1.49 -6.69 -9.64
CA GLY A 154 1.78 -6.20 -8.28
C GLY A 154 0.55 -5.74 -7.49
N SER A 155 -0.67 -6.01 -7.99
CA SER A 155 -1.93 -5.76 -7.29
C SER A 155 -2.05 -6.59 -6.00
N LEU A 156 -2.68 -6.02 -4.98
CA LEU A 156 -3.23 -6.77 -3.87
C LEU A 156 -4.57 -7.37 -4.27
N PHE A 157 -4.86 -8.53 -3.67
CA PHE A 157 -6.12 -9.23 -3.80
C PHE A 157 -6.62 -9.60 -2.41
N TYR A 158 -7.90 -9.34 -2.18
CA TYR A 158 -8.63 -9.83 -1.03
C TYR A 158 -9.82 -10.65 -1.49
N LEU A 159 -10.22 -11.62 -0.68
CA LEU A 159 -11.37 -12.48 -0.90
C LEU A 159 -12.30 -12.36 0.32
N SER A 160 -13.61 -12.35 0.09
CA SER A 160 -14.59 -12.51 1.18
C SER A 160 -14.50 -13.93 1.76
N SER A 161 -14.92 -14.12 3.01
CA SER A 161 -14.84 -15.43 3.67
C SER A 161 -15.68 -16.53 3.02
N ASP A 162 -16.73 -16.13 2.30
CA ASP A 162 -17.65 -17.00 1.56
C ASP A 162 -17.21 -17.25 0.11
N ASP A 163 -16.03 -16.76 -0.27
CA ASP A 163 -15.45 -16.87 -1.62
C ASP A 163 -16.30 -16.25 -2.75
N GLU A 164 -17.31 -15.42 -2.44
CA GLU A 164 -18.19 -14.81 -3.44
C GLU A 164 -17.60 -13.54 -4.10
N PHE A 165 -16.75 -12.80 -3.37
CA PHE A 165 -16.26 -11.49 -3.82
C PHE A 165 -14.73 -11.38 -3.77
N ILE A 166 -14.16 -10.87 -4.85
CA ILE A 166 -12.74 -10.49 -4.93
C ILE A 166 -12.62 -8.96 -4.92
N ILE A 167 -11.77 -8.43 -4.04
CA ILE A 167 -11.33 -7.04 -4.09
C ILE A 167 -9.92 -7.00 -4.66
N LYS A 168 -9.70 -6.15 -5.68
CA LYS A 168 -8.41 -5.98 -6.34
C LYS A 168 -8.00 -4.52 -6.30
N THR A 169 -6.74 -4.25 -5.94
CA THR A 169 -6.17 -2.91 -6.15
C THR A 169 -5.85 -2.69 -7.63
N VAL A 170 -6.28 -1.56 -8.16
CA VAL A 170 -5.99 -1.12 -9.53
C VAL A 170 -5.09 0.12 -9.52
N GLN A 171 -4.33 0.32 -10.59
CA GLN A 171 -3.57 1.56 -10.81
C GLN A 171 -4.53 2.68 -11.19
N HIS A 172 -4.15 3.93 -10.94
CA HIS A 172 -5.00 5.08 -11.25
C HIS A 172 -5.38 5.17 -12.74
N LYS A 173 -4.52 4.71 -13.66
CA LYS A 173 -4.81 4.69 -15.10
C LYS A 173 -5.86 3.63 -15.51
N GLU A 174 -6.09 2.64 -14.65
CA GLU A 174 -7.05 1.55 -14.87
C GLU A 174 -8.41 1.84 -14.21
N ALA A 175 -8.44 2.81 -13.27
CA ALA A 175 -9.62 3.25 -12.55
C ALA A 175 -10.24 4.46 -13.23
#